data_AF-A0A380U1M7-F1
#
_entry.id   AF-A0A380U1M7-F1
#
_cell.length_a   1.000
_cell.length_b   1.000
_cell.length_c   1.000
_cell.angle_alpha   90.00
_cell.angle_beta   90.00
_cell.angle_gamma   90.00
#
_symmetry.space_group_name_H-M   'P 1'
#
loop_
_entity.id
_entity.type
_entity.pdbx_description
1 polymer ?
#
loop_
_entity_poly.entity_id
_entity_poly.type
_entity_poly.pdbx_seq_one_letter_code
_entity_poly.pdbx_strand_id
1 'polypeptide(L)'
;MLAQTRSQMITKIHIGKNQLKMTDNQYRVFLLDAVDKHSCAVMSDAELMQVLQAMRKQGVVFTSTKFKEKRPTPRADKAKYLAKITALLTNQGKPQKYADAMAKKAFGIEFVNWLEPWQLKKIIQMLAVYERRHV
;
A
#
# COMPACT_ATOMS: atom_id res chain seq x y z
N MET A 1 -9.96 -19.38 -0.98
CA MET A 1 -10.15 -17.96 -0.59
C MET A 1 -9.62 -17.80 0.82
N LEU A 2 -8.67 -16.89 1.07
CA LEU A 2 -8.12 -16.71 2.41
C LEU A 2 -9.26 -16.31 3.37
N ALA A 3 -9.48 -17.09 4.42
CA ALA A 3 -10.44 -16.78 5.46
C ALA A 3 -10.05 -15.43 6.09
N GLN A 4 -10.89 -14.41 5.90
CA GLN A 4 -10.68 -13.11 6.54
C GLN A 4 -11.05 -13.25 8.01
N THR A 5 -10.21 -12.71 8.90
CA THR A 5 -10.56 -12.70 10.32
C THR A 5 -11.63 -11.65 10.60
N ARG A 6 -12.46 -11.87 11.62
CA ARG A 6 -13.49 -10.91 12.07
C ARG A 6 -12.95 -9.48 12.21
N SER A 7 -11.77 -9.32 12.81
CA SER A 7 -11.10 -8.03 12.98
C SER A 7 -10.81 -7.32 11.65
N GLN A 8 -10.39 -8.08 10.63
CA GLN A 8 -10.15 -7.54 9.28
C GLN A 8 -11.46 -7.08 8.63
N MET A 9 -12.56 -7.81 8.82
CA MET A 9 -13.87 -7.41 8.29
C MET A 9 -14.33 -6.09 8.91
N ILE A 10 -14.26 -5.97 10.24
CA ILE A 10 -14.63 -4.74 10.95
C ILE A 10 -13.78 -3.56 10.49
N THR A 11 -12.47 -3.76 10.35
CA THR A 11 -11.57 -2.73 9.83
C THR A 11 -11.97 -2.26 8.43
N LYS A 12 -12.32 -3.19 7.54
CA LYS A 12 -12.83 -2.85 6.21
C LYS A 12 -14.13 -2.06 6.29
N ILE A 13 -15.08 -2.45 7.14
CA ILE A 13 -16.33 -1.70 7.32
C ILE A 13 -16.03 -0.25 7.74
N HIS A 14 -15.09 -0.01 8.66
CA HIS A 14 -14.68 1.34 9.03
C HIS A 14 -14.00 2.12 7.89
N ILE A 15 -13.20 1.45 7.05
CA ILE A 15 -12.66 2.05 5.83
C ILE A 15 -13.80 2.45 4.88
N GLY A 16 -14.82 1.58 4.72
CA GLY A 16 -15.99 1.85 3.90
C GLY A 16 -16.79 3.05 4.39
N LYS A 17 -17.03 3.15 5.70
CA LYS A 17 -17.62 4.33 6.35
C LYS A 17 -16.89 5.61 5.95
N ASN A 18 -15.55 5.60 6.02
CA ASN A 18 -14.74 6.76 5.66
C ASN A 18 -14.78 7.07 4.15
N GLN A 19 -14.76 6.05 3.29
CA GLN A 19 -14.86 6.23 1.84
C GLN A 19 -16.21 6.83 1.42
N LEU A 20 -17.30 6.39 2.06
CA LEU A 20 -18.65 6.93 1.84
C LEU A 20 -18.91 8.25 2.57
N LYS A 21 -17.93 8.75 3.34
CA LYS A 21 -18.04 9.96 4.16
C LYS A 21 -19.28 9.96 5.07
N MET A 22 -19.63 8.79 5.61
CA MET A 22 -20.78 8.64 6.50
C MET A 22 -20.50 9.27 7.86
N THR A 23 -21.43 10.09 8.33
CA THR A 23 -21.49 10.52 9.73
C THR A 23 -21.81 9.33 10.64
N ASP A 24 -21.60 9.51 11.94
CA ASP A 24 -21.85 8.44 12.93
C ASP A 24 -23.31 7.98 12.95
N ASN A 25 -24.24 8.92 12.74
CA ASN A 25 -25.67 8.62 12.65
C ASN A 25 -26.02 7.88 11.35
N GLN A 26 -25.50 8.34 10.20
CA GLN A 26 -25.69 7.65 8.92
C GLN A 26 -25.12 6.23 8.95
N TYR A 27 -23.98 6.05 9.62
CA TYR A 27 -23.38 4.74 9.79
C TYR A 27 -24.27 3.80 10.64
N ARG A 28 -24.83 4.28 11.76
CA ARG A 28 -25.77 3.47 12.56
C ARG A 28 -27.03 3.10 11.77
N VAL A 29 -27.61 4.05 11.05
CA VAL A 29 -28.79 3.79 10.20
C VAL A 29 -28.47 2.77 9.10
N PHE A 30 -27.30 2.89 8.46
CA PHE A 30 -26.86 1.93 7.46
C PHE A 30 -26.70 0.51 8.02
N LEU A 31 -26.17 0.37 9.25
CA LEU A 31 -26.04 -0.94 9.89
C LEU A 31 -27.40 -1.53 10.30
N LEU A 32 -28.33 -0.69 10.74
CA LEU A 32 -29.71 -1.10 11.03
C LEU A 32 -30.43 -1.56 9.75
N ASP A 33 -30.30 -0.83 8.65
CA ASP A 33 -30.90 -1.20 7.36
C ASP A 33 -30.31 -2.51 6.81
N ALA A 34 -28.99 -2.72 6.98
CA ALA A 34 -28.32 -3.90 6.46
C ALA A 34 -28.57 -5.18 7.27
N VAL A 35 -28.57 -5.10 8.61
CA VAL A 35 -28.55 -6.28 9.50
C VAL A 35 -29.30 -6.08 10.83
N ASP A 36 -30.09 -5.00 10.97
CA ASP A 36 -30.86 -4.65 12.18
C ASP A 36 -30.01 -4.56 13.47
N LYS A 37 -28.75 -4.14 13.33
CA LYS A 37 -27.81 -3.99 14.46
C LYS A 37 -27.10 -2.66 14.41
N HIS A 38 -26.85 -2.09 15.59
CA HIS A 38 -26.23 -0.77 15.72
C HIS A 38 -24.70 -0.80 15.87
N SER A 39 -24.09 -2.00 15.99
CA SER A 39 -22.65 -2.13 16.21
C SER A 39 -22.08 -3.42 15.60
N CYS A 40 -20.88 -3.31 15.01
CA CYS A 40 -20.14 -4.47 14.50
C CYS A 40 -19.69 -5.44 15.61
N ALA A 41 -19.63 -4.99 16.87
CA ALA A 41 -19.23 -5.84 17.99
C ALA A 41 -20.24 -6.97 18.26
N VAL A 42 -21.53 -6.71 18.05
CA VAL A 42 -22.65 -7.65 18.30
C VAL A 42 -23.05 -8.44 17.04
N MET A 43 -22.36 -8.24 15.93
CA MET A 43 -22.65 -8.92 14.67
C MET A 43 -22.01 -10.29 14.59
N SER A 44 -22.59 -11.25 13.86
CA SER A 44 -21.93 -12.49 13.47
C SER A 44 -21.02 -12.28 12.25
N ASP A 45 -20.16 -13.25 11.95
CA ASP A 45 -19.26 -13.13 10.79
C ASP A 45 -20.03 -13.11 9.45
N ALA A 46 -21.19 -13.79 9.40
CA ALA A 46 -22.09 -13.74 8.24
C ALA A 46 -22.71 -12.35 8.05
N GLU A 47 -23.14 -11.70 9.13
CA GLU A 47 -23.68 -10.34 9.10
C GLU A 47 -22.60 -9.31 8.71
N LEU A 48 -21.37 -9.45 9.23
CA LEU A 48 -20.26 -8.60 8.82
C LEU A 48 -19.98 -8.73 7.30
N MET A 49 -20.10 -9.93 6.75
CA MET A 49 -20.00 -10.14 5.31
C MET A 49 -21.15 -9.46 4.54
N GLN A 50 -22.39 -9.52 5.05
CA GLN A 50 -23.53 -8.83 4.44
C GLN A 50 -23.31 -7.30 4.42
N VAL A 51 -22.84 -6.72 5.51
CA VAL A 51 -22.50 -5.29 5.59
C VAL A 51 -21.41 -4.92 4.58
N LEU A 52 -20.37 -5.73 4.45
CA LEU A 52 -19.32 -5.51 3.44
C LEU A 52 -19.86 -5.59 2.00
N GLN A 53 -20.80 -6.50 1.73
CA GLN A 53 -21.46 -6.57 0.42
C GLN A 53 -22.34 -5.34 0.16
N ALA A 54 -23.11 -4.89 1.15
CA ALA A 54 -23.92 -3.67 1.05
C ALA A 54 -23.03 -2.44 0.78
N MET A 55 -21.89 -2.32 1.47
CA MET A 55 -20.92 -1.25 1.20
C MET A 55 -20.34 -1.32 -0.21
N ARG A 56 -20.04 -2.52 -0.73
CA ARG A 56 -19.60 -2.68 -2.13
C ARG A 56 -20.66 -2.22 -3.13
N LYS A 57 -21.94 -2.51 -2.88
CA LYS A 57 -23.05 -2.03 -3.72
C LYS A 57 -23.14 -0.50 -3.74
N GLN A 58 -22.77 0.16 -2.63
CA GLN A 58 -22.67 1.62 -2.53
C GLN A 58 -21.40 2.20 -3.17
N GLY A 59 -20.57 1.39 -3.84
CA GLY A 59 -19.38 1.84 -4.56
C GLY A 59 -18.08 1.79 -3.74
N VAL A 60 -18.08 1.20 -2.54
CA VAL A 60 -16.86 1.07 -1.74
C VAL A 60 -15.92 0.04 -2.34
N VAL A 61 -14.69 0.49 -2.63
CA VAL A 61 -13.64 -0.38 -3.14
C VAL A 61 -12.70 -0.78 -2.00
N PHE A 62 -12.88 -2.00 -1.51
CA PHE A 62 -11.98 -2.61 -0.53
C PHE A 62 -10.73 -3.16 -1.21
N THR A 63 -9.79 -2.27 -1.57
CA THR A 63 -8.45 -2.71 -1.97
C THR A 63 -7.69 -3.18 -0.73
N SER A 64 -7.09 -4.36 -0.81
CA SER A 64 -6.00 -4.69 0.10
C SER A 64 -4.84 -3.79 -0.30
N THR A 65 -4.62 -2.71 0.42
CA THR A 65 -3.38 -1.94 0.31
C THR A 65 -2.28 -2.93 0.66
N LYS A 66 -1.61 -3.47 -0.38
CA LYS A 66 -0.39 -4.24 -0.20
C LYS A 66 0.47 -3.38 0.70
N PHE A 67 0.85 -3.93 1.86
CA PHE A 67 1.71 -3.27 2.83
C PHE A 67 2.74 -2.44 2.04
N LYS A 68 2.59 -1.11 2.04
CA LYS A 68 3.73 -0.27 1.70
C LYS A 68 4.67 -0.55 2.85
N GLU A 69 5.64 -1.43 2.61
CA GLU A 69 6.77 -1.67 3.51
C GLU A 69 7.12 -0.30 4.09
N LYS A 70 7.00 -0.14 5.42
CA LYS A 70 7.32 1.11 6.10
C LYS A 70 8.81 1.32 5.94
N ARG A 71 9.21 1.86 4.79
CA ARG A 71 10.58 2.21 4.47
C ARG A 71 10.87 3.48 5.27
N PRO A 72 11.92 3.51 6.10
CA PRO A 72 12.27 4.71 6.84
C PRO A 72 12.45 5.87 5.85
N THR A 73 11.92 7.04 6.21
CA THR A 73 12.08 8.25 5.41
C THR A 73 13.58 8.52 5.26
N PRO A 74 14.13 8.51 4.04
CA PRO A 74 15.55 8.75 3.84
C PRO A 74 15.91 10.14 4.37
N ARG A 75 17.07 10.27 5.00
CA ARG A 75 17.64 11.57 5.36
C ARG A 75 17.71 12.48 4.12
N ALA A 76 17.58 13.79 4.30
CA ALA A 76 17.43 14.76 3.21
C ALA A 76 18.59 14.72 2.18
N ASP A 77 19.79 14.35 2.63
CA ASP A 77 20.98 14.12 1.81
C ASP A 77 20.82 12.96 0.81
N LYS A 78 20.05 11.91 1.17
CA LYS A 78 19.78 10.72 0.36
C LYS A 78 18.57 10.89 -0.57
N ALA A 79 17.62 11.77 -0.21
CA ALA A 79 16.36 11.95 -0.93
C ALA A 79 16.55 12.29 -2.42
N LYS A 80 17.48 13.19 -2.75
CA LYS A 80 17.77 13.58 -4.14
C LYS A 80 18.24 12.40 -5.02
N TYR A 81 19.03 11.50 -4.45
CA TYR A 81 19.54 10.35 -5.18
C TYR A 81 18.45 9.30 -5.37
N LEU A 82 17.64 9.06 -4.34
CA LEU A 82 16.50 8.14 -4.43
C LEU A 82 15.46 8.64 -5.44
N ALA A 83 15.17 9.94 -5.47
CA ALA A 83 14.29 10.53 -6.49
C ALA A 83 14.82 10.30 -7.91
N LYS A 84 16.14 10.47 -8.12
CA LYS A 84 16.78 10.20 -9.41
C LYS A 84 16.72 8.71 -9.79
N ILE A 85 16.94 7.80 -8.84
CA ILE A 85 16.78 6.35 -9.06
C ILE A 85 15.34 6.03 -9.48
N THR A 86 14.34 6.55 -8.78
CA THR A 86 12.92 6.36 -9.10
C THR A 86 12.58 6.87 -10.51
N ALA A 87 13.13 8.01 -10.92
CA ALA A 87 12.93 8.56 -12.26
C ALA A 87 13.52 7.62 -13.34
N LEU A 88 14.77 7.17 -13.16
CA LEU A 88 15.41 6.24 -14.10
C LEU A 88 14.67 4.90 -14.21
N LEU A 89 14.17 4.38 -13.09
CA LEU A 89 13.37 3.16 -13.09
C LEU A 89 12.04 3.35 -13.83
N THR A 90 11.38 4.50 -13.63
CA THR A 90 10.12 4.84 -14.32
C THR A 90 10.33 4.93 -15.83
N ASN A 91 11.40 5.59 -16.28
CA ASN A 91 11.77 5.65 -17.71
C ASN A 91 11.95 4.25 -18.32
N GLN A 92 12.47 3.31 -17.54
CA GLN A 92 12.68 1.93 -17.98
C GLN A 92 11.46 1.01 -17.74
N GLY A 93 10.36 1.53 -17.20
CA GLY A 93 9.20 0.73 -16.81
C GLY A 93 9.47 -0.31 -15.71
N LYS A 94 10.52 -0.12 -14.90
CA LYS A 94 10.94 -1.09 -13.88
C LYS A 94 10.41 -0.69 -12.49
N PRO A 95 10.01 -1.67 -11.65
CA PRO A 95 9.58 -1.39 -10.29
C PRO A 95 10.76 -1.04 -9.37
N GLN A 96 10.49 -0.35 -8.26
CA GLN A 96 11.48 -0.01 -7.23
C GLN A 96 12.27 -1.23 -6.71
N LYS A 97 11.64 -2.40 -6.67
CA LYS A 97 12.29 -3.68 -6.29
C LYS A 97 13.49 -4.03 -7.16
N TYR A 98 13.56 -3.53 -8.39
CA TYR A 98 14.72 -3.73 -9.25
C TYR A 98 15.97 -3.03 -8.68
N ALA A 99 15.83 -1.81 -8.16
CA ALA A 99 16.93 -1.14 -7.48
C ALA A 99 17.31 -1.81 -6.15
N ASP A 100 16.33 -2.36 -5.41
CA ASP A 100 16.59 -3.15 -4.19
C ASP A 100 17.43 -4.41 -4.55
N ALA A 101 17.10 -5.12 -5.63
CA ALA A 101 17.88 -6.26 -6.11
C ALA A 101 19.30 -5.87 -6.58
N MET A 102 19.46 -4.70 -7.21
CA MET A 102 20.78 -4.17 -7.57
C MET A 102 21.61 -3.80 -6.34
N ALA A 103 20.99 -3.21 -5.32
CA ALA A 103 21.64 -2.89 -4.04
C ALA A 103 22.16 -4.17 -3.36
N LYS A 104 21.33 -5.24 -3.37
CA LYS A 104 21.72 -6.55 -2.83
C LYS A 104 22.88 -7.16 -3.61
N LYS A 105 22.85 -7.13 -4.94
CA LYS A 105 23.92 -7.68 -5.78
C LYS A 105 25.24 -6.91 -5.70
N ALA A 106 25.17 -5.58 -5.62
CA ALA A 106 26.37 -4.73 -5.64
C ALA A 106 27.00 -4.52 -4.26
N PHE A 107 26.18 -4.50 -3.19
CA PHE A 107 26.62 -4.11 -1.85
C PHE A 107 26.17 -5.07 -0.74
N GLY A 108 25.40 -6.12 -1.05
CA GLY A 108 24.84 -7.02 -0.02
C GLY A 108 23.74 -6.39 0.84
N ILE A 109 23.20 -5.23 0.44
CA ILE A 109 22.20 -4.48 1.22
C ILE A 109 20.81 -4.70 0.62
N GLU A 110 19.86 -5.16 1.42
CA GLU A 110 18.52 -5.56 0.97
C GLU A 110 17.70 -4.41 0.35
N PHE A 111 17.86 -3.18 0.83
CA PHE A 111 17.06 -2.04 0.37
C PHE A 111 17.93 -0.88 -0.10
N VAL A 112 17.58 -0.32 -1.26
CA VAL A 112 18.29 0.83 -1.83
C VAL A 112 18.25 2.05 -0.89
N ASN A 113 17.19 2.19 -0.10
CA ASN A 113 17.04 3.27 0.87
C ASN A 113 18.05 3.23 2.03
N TRP A 114 18.70 2.09 2.27
CA TRP A 114 19.71 1.93 3.32
C TRP A 114 21.12 2.26 2.84
N LEU A 115 21.31 2.45 1.54
CA LEU A 115 22.59 2.77 0.96
C LEU A 115 23.11 4.16 1.41
N GLU A 116 24.42 4.28 1.49
CA GLU A 116 25.11 5.54 1.67
C GLU A 116 25.12 6.38 0.38
N PRO A 117 25.29 7.72 0.46
CA PRO A 117 25.22 8.59 -0.72
C PRO A 117 26.14 8.18 -1.87
N TRP A 118 27.34 7.66 -1.57
CA TRP A 118 28.28 7.19 -2.59
C TRP A 118 27.81 5.88 -3.26
N GLN A 119 27.18 4.98 -2.50
CA GLN A 119 26.57 3.75 -3.03
C GLN A 119 25.35 4.07 -3.91
N LEU A 120 24.52 5.05 -3.50
CA LEU A 120 23.40 5.55 -4.30
C LEU A 120 23.86 6.11 -5.65
N LYS A 121 24.94 6.91 -5.66
CA LYS A 121 25.56 7.40 -6.91
C LYS A 121 25.99 6.24 -7.82
N LYS A 122 26.53 5.17 -7.25
CA LYS A 122 26.96 3.99 -8.02
C LYS A 122 25.77 3.26 -8.64
N ILE A 123 24.66 3.09 -7.91
CA ILE A 123 23.41 2.52 -8.47
C ILE A 123 22.88 3.39 -9.61
N ILE A 124 22.88 4.72 -9.47
CA ILE A 124 22.49 5.65 -10.54
C ILE A 124 23.35 5.45 -11.79
N GLN A 125 24.68 5.34 -11.63
CA GLN A 125 25.58 5.08 -12.75
C GLN A 125 25.28 3.74 -13.44
N MET A 126 25.03 2.68 -12.67
CA MET A 126 24.67 1.37 -13.23
C MET A 126 23.35 1.44 -14.01
N LEU A 127 22.33 2.11 -13.47
CA LEU A 127 21.04 2.29 -14.14
C LEU A 127 21.17 3.12 -15.44
N ALA A 128 21.96 4.19 -15.42
CA ALA A 128 22.18 5.04 -16.59
C ALA A 128 23.01 4.35 -17.70
N VAL A 129 23.95 3.48 -17.33
CA VAL A 129 24.67 2.63 -18.31
C VAL A 129 23.73 1.59 -18.93
N TYR A 130 22.83 1.01 -18.13
CA TYR A 130 21.85 0.06 -18.62
C TYR A 130 20.83 0.72 -19.56
N GLU A 131 20.35 1.93 -19.22
CA GLU A 131 19.47 2.74 -20.07
C GLU A 131 20.10 2.96 -21.45
N ARG A 132 21.33 3.47 -21.53
CA ARG A 132 22.04 3.72 -22.79
C ARG A 132 22.29 2.49 -23.66
N ARG A 133 22.22 1.27 -23.11
CA ARG A 133 22.40 0.02 -23.86
C ARG A 133 21.11 -0.52 -24.47
N HIS A 134 19.95 -0.01 -24.06
CA HIS A 134 18.64 -0.48 -24.48
C HIS A 134 17.82 0.64 -25.16
N VAL A 135 18.49 1.68 -25.68
CA VAL A 135 17.93 2.68 -26.61
C VAL A 135 18.41 2.37 -28.01
#